data_AF-A0A0M2DW65-F1
#
_entry.id   AF-A0A0M2DW65-F1
#
_cell.length_a   1.000
_cell.length_b   1.000
_cell.length_c   1.000
_cell.angle_alpha   90.00
_cell.angle_beta   90.00
_cell.angle_gamma   90.00
#
_symmetry.space_group_name_H-M   'P 1'
#
loop_
_entity.id
_entity.type
_entity.pdbx_description
1 polymer ?
#
loop_
_entity_poly.entity_id
_entity_poly.type
_entity_poly.pdbx_seq_one_letter_code
_entity_poly.pdbx_strand_id
1 'polypeptide(L)'
;MHEEPALTVHVDHHLGHTYTLMKSYSQLKAELAQLDKQIAQARASEETDALIQVRELVQSFGFTVHQVFPLPQPAKKEPVARYYDPDTGQSWSGRGKPPRWIDGKDRSLFEIDRRPTYDFNAPRDERNPFPVQ
;
A
#
# COMPACT_ATOMS: atom_id res chain seq x y z
N MET A 1 -5.18 -30.67 -62.61
CA MET A 1 -6.49 -31.32 -62.49
C MET A 1 -6.35 -32.35 -61.39
N HIS A 2 -6.88 -32.13 -60.20
CA HIS A 2 -7.44 -33.16 -59.31
C HIS A 2 -8.37 -32.37 -58.38
N GLU A 3 -9.64 -32.67 -58.60
CA GLU A 3 -10.84 -32.11 -58.00
C GLU A 3 -11.02 -32.77 -56.63
N GLU A 4 -11.25 -32.01 -55.56
CA GLU A 4 -11.84 -32.56 -54.33
C GLU A 4 -13.30 -32.10 -54.22
N PRO A 5 -14.25 -33.02 -53.97
CA PRO A 5 -15.68 -32.80 -54.11
C PRO A 5 -16.31 -32.03 -52.94
N ALA A 6 -17.34 -31.28 -53.28
CA ALA A 6 -18.18 -30.49 -52.39
C ALA A 6 -18.88 -31.33 -51.30
N LEU A 7 -18.90 -30.81 -50.07
CA LEU A 7 -19.94 -31.12 -49.09
C LEU A 7 -20.82 -29.88 -48.91
N THR A 8 -21.92 -29.86 -49.66
CA THR A 8 -23.05 -28.97 -49.41
C THR A 8 -23.73 -29.43 -48.12
N VAL A 9 -23.56 -28.67 -47.05
CA VAL A 9 -24.38 -28.78 -45.85
C VAL A 9 -25.33 -27.59 -45.84
N HIS A 10 -26.60 -27.86 -46.09
CA HIS A 10 -27.67 -26.87 -45.94
C HIS A 10 -28.04 -26.81 -44.46
N VAL A 11 -27.79 -25.68 -43.79
CA VAL A 11 -28.27 -25.43 -42.42
C VAL A 11 -28.85 -24.03 -42.33
N ASP A 12 -30.07 -23.99 -41.82
CA ASP A 12 -31.02 -22.89 -41.67
C ASP A 12 -30.46 -21.52 -41.27
N HIS A 13 -31.00 -20.49 -41.91
CA HIS A 13 -30.97 -19.09 -41.49
C HIS A 13 -31.62 -18.91 -40.11
N HIS A 14 -30.84 -18.91 -39.03
CA HIS A 14 -31.19 -18.18 -37.80
C HIS A 14 -29.96 -17.95 -36.91
N LEU A 15 -29.72 -16.67 -36.58
CA LEU A 15 -28.75 -16.09 -35.63
C LEU A 15 -27.27 -15.94 -36.07
N GLY A 16 -26.92 -14.77 -36.62
CA GLY A 16 -25.76 -13.94 -36.24
C GLY A 16 -24.31 -14.48 -36.21
N HIS A 17 -24.02 -15.72 -36.66
CA HIS A 17 -22.74 -16.40 -36.44
C HIS A 17 -21.89 -16.63 -37.73
N THR A 18 -21.89 -15.69 -38.67
CA THR A 18 -20.80 -15.56 -39.67
C THR A 18 -19.74 -14.52 -39.24
N TYR A 19 -19.55 -14.36 -37.93
CA TYR A 19 -18.52 -13.49 -37.38
C TYR A 19 -17.15 -14.01 -37.86
N THR A 20 -16.42 -13.26 -38.68
CA THR A 20 -14.97 -13.45 -38.87
C THR A 20 -14.56 -14.69 -39.70
N LEU A 21 -14.74 -14.66 -41.01
CA LEU A 21 -13.98 -15.57 -41.89
C LEU A 21 -12.51 -15.09 -41.97
N MET A 22 -11.75 -15.47 -40.93
CA MET A 22 -10.28 -15.38 -40.74
C MET A 22 -9.62 -14.02 -41.03
N LYS A 23 -9.73 -13.09 -40.08
CA LYS A 23 -8.74 -12.01 -39.95
C LYS A 23 -7.35 -12.63 -39.79
N SER A 24 -6.40 -12.21 -40.62
CA SER A 24 -5.01 -12.67 -40.47
C SER A 24 -4.46 -12.26 -39.11
N TYR A 25 -3.48 -13.01 -38.60
CA TYR A 25 -2.80 -12.68 -37.35
C TYR A 25 -2.27 -11.23 -37.32
N SER A 26 -1.77 -10.73 -38.45
CA SER A 26 -1.32 -9.33 -38.60
C SER A 26 -2.48 -8.33 -38.45
N GLN A 27 -3.65 -8.63 -39.02
CA GLN A 27 -4.83 -7.78 -38.89
C GLN A 27 -5.38 -7.78 -37.46
N LEU A 28 -5.41 -8.93 -36.80
CA LEU A 28 -5.82 -9.03 -35.38
C LEU A 28 -4.91 -8.20 -34.47
N LYS A 29 -3.59 -8.19 -34.73
CA LYS A 29 -2.65 -7.33 -33.99
C LYS A 29 -2.88 -5.84 -34.24
N ALA A 30 -3.11 -5.46 -35.50
CA ALA A 30 -3.36 -4.07 -35.84
C ALA A 30 -4.64 -3.55 -35.17
N GLU A 31 -5.69 -4.38 -35.13
CA GLU A 31 -6.94 -4.05 -34.45
C GLU A 31 -6.78 -3.99 -32.94
N LEU A 32 -6.01 -4.89 -32.33
CA LEU A 32 -5.66 -4.81 -30.91
C LEU A 32 -4.96 -3.49 -30.59
N ALA A 33 -3.93 -3.13 -31.34
CA ALA A 33 -3.19 -1.88 -31.12
C ALA A 33 -4.09 -0.63 -31.28
N GLN A 34 -5.02 -0.68 -32.24
CA GLN A 34 -6.00 0.38 -32.41
C GLN A 34 -6.99 0.45 -31.24
N LEU A 35 -7.46 -0.69 -30.75
CA LEU A 35 -8.34 -0.77 -29.60
C LEU A 35 -7.64 -0.28 -28.33
N ASP A 36 -6.38 -0.66 -28.10
CA ASP A 36 -5.57 -0.18 -26.98
C ASP A 36 -5.41 1.34 -27.03
N LYS A 37 -5.16 1.90 -28.22
CA LYS A 37 -5.10 3.35 -28.40
C LYS A 37 -6.43 4.02 -28.06
N GLN A 38 -7.55 3.45 -28.50
CA GLN A 38 -8.88 3.98 -28.19
C GLN A 38 -9.19 3.90 -26.68
N ILE A 39 -8.84 2.79 -26.03
CA ILE A 39 -8.99 2.62 -24.59
C ILE A 39 -8.16 3.67 -23.85
N ALA A 40 -6.90 3.86 -24.23
CA ALA A 40 -6.03 4.86 -23.60
C ALA A 40 -6.58 6.28 -23.79
N GLN A 41 -7.06 6.61 -24.99
CA GLN A 41 -7.65 7.92 -25.26
C GLN A 41 -8.95 8.14 -24.47
N ALA A 42 -9.83 7.14 -24.42
CA ALA A 42 -11.06 7.20 -23.65
C ALA A 42 -10.77 7.42 -22.16
N ARG A 43 -9.83 6.65 -21.59
CA ARG A 43 -9.39 6.80 -20.20
C ARG A 43 -8.83 8.19 -19.91
N ALA A 44 -7.99 8.72 -20.79
CA ALA A 44 -7.43 10.06 -20.61
C ALA A 44 -8.51 11.16 -20.65
N SER A 45 -9.51 11.00 -21.52
CA SER A 45 -10.67 11.92 -21.56
C SER A 45 -11.48 11.84 -20.28
N GLU A 46 -11.85 10.62 -19.86
CA GLU A 46 -12.62 10.38 -18.64
C GLU A 46 -11.89 10.90 -17.39
N GLU A 47 -10.57 10.71 -17.30
CA GLU A 47 -9.76 11.23 -16.20
C GLU A 47 -9.74 12.77 -16.19
N THR A 48 -9.66 13.40 -17.36
CA THR A 48 -9.71 14.86 -17.49
C THR A 48 -11.07 15.40 -17.05
N ASP A 49 -12.16 14.78 -17.52
CA ASP A 49 -13.52 15.16 -17.17
C ASP A 49 -13.81 14.97 -15.68
N ALA A 50 -13.31 13.87 -15.09
CA ALA A 50 -13.41 13.61 -13.66
C ALA A 50 -12.64 14.68 -12.84
N LEU A 51 -11.43 15.06 -13.27
CA LEU A 51 -10.66 16.10 -12.59
C LEU A 51 -11.34 17.48 -12.66
N ILE A 52 -11.99 17.81 -13.78
CA ILE A 52 -12.78 19.03 -13.91
C ILE A 52 -13.95 19.01 -12.91
N GLN A 53 -14.73 17.93 -12.88
CA GLN A 53 -15.87 17.78 -11.96
C GLN A 53 -15.44 17.88 -10.49
N VAL A 54 -14.34 17.25 -10.10
CA VAL A 54 -13.80 17.34 -8.75
C VAL A 54 -13.42 18.79 -8.41
N ARG A 55 -12.76 19.51 -9.33
CA ARG A 55 -12.38 20.91 -9.12
C ARG A 55 -13.59 21.81 -8.96
N GLU A 56 -14.62 21.62 -9.79
CA GLU A 56 -15.89 22.35 -9.69
C GLU A 56 -16.55 22.12 -8.33
N LEU A 57 -16.67 20.86 -7.90
CA LEU A 57 -17.23 20.52 -6.59
C LEU A 57 -16.44 21.17 -5.45
N VAL A 58 -15.10 21.10 -5.49
CA VAL A 58 -14.24 21.75 -4.49
C VAL A 58 -14.47 23.26 -4.45
N GLN A 59 -14.59 23.90 -5.61
CA GLN A 59 -14.83 25.33 -5.71
C GLN A 59 -16.24 25.74 -5.24
N SER A 60 -17.28 25.00 -5.66
CA SER A 60 -18.68 25.30 -5.32
C SER A 60 -18.97 25.19 -3.83
N PHE A 61 -18.39 24.19 -3.15
CA PHE A 61 -18.61 23.97 -1.72
C PHE A 61 -17.52 24.59 -0.83
N GLY A 62 -16.47 25.16 -1.43
CA GLY A 62 -15.35 25.74 -0.67
C GLY A 62 -14.56 24.70 0.14
N PHE A 63 -14.43 23.47 -0.38
CA PHE A 63 -13.69 22.43 0.32
C PHE A 63 -12.21 22.81 0.45
N THR A 64 -11.66 22.57 1.64
CA THR A 64 -10.23 22.73 1.88
C THR A 64 -9.48 21.44 1.59
N VAL A 65 -8.18 21.52 1.28
CA VAL A 65 -7.32 20.35 1.01
C VAL A 65 -7.43 19.30 2.11
N HIS A 66 -7.53 19.72 3.38
CA HIS A 66 -7.62 18.80 4.51
C HIS A 66 -8.94 18.00 4.56
N GLN A 67 -10.02 18.54 4.02
CA GLN A 67 -11.33 17.85 3.97
C GLN A 67 -11.39 16.86 2.82
N VAL A 68 -10.74 17.16 1.69
CA VAL A 68 -10.68 16.27 0.52
C VAL A 68 -9.62 15.17 0.68
N PHE A 69 -8.48 15.52 1.30
CA PHE A 69 -7.35 14.63 1.53
C PHE A 69 -7.00 14.63 3.03
N PRO A 70 -7.77 13.92 3.87
CA PRO A 70 -7.49 13.85 5.29
C PRO A 70 -6.14 13.16 5.53
N LEU A 71 -5.25 13.83 6.25
CA LEU A 71 -4.02 13.21 6.72
C LEU A 71 -4.37 12.22 7.85
N PRO A 72 -3.78 11.01 7.86
CA PRO A 72 -3.91 10.12 9.00
C PRO A 72 -3.37 10.82 10.25
N GLN A 73 -4.19 10.89 11.31
CA GLN A 73 -3.74 11.48 12.57
C GLN A 73 -2.59 10.63 13.12
N PRO A 74 -1.48 11.24 13.58
CA PRO A 74 -0.44 10.49 14.25
C PRO A 74 -1.07 9.84 15.49
N ALA A 75 -0.99 8.50 15.56
CA ALA A 75 -1.35 7.78 16.78
C ALA A 75 -0.63 8.43 17.96
N LYS A 76 -1.34 8.64 19.08
CA LYS A 76 -0.73 9.19 20.31
C LYS A 76 0.49 8.33 20.64
N LYS A 77 1.68 8.90 20.48
CA LYS A 77 2.92 8.20 20.82
C LYS A 77 2.88 7.90 22.31
N GLU A 78 2.77 6.62 22.66
CA GLU A 78 2.94 6.21 24.04
C GLU A 78 4.33 6.67 24.53
N PRO A 79 4.43 7.10 25.79
CA PRO A 79 5.69 7.60 26.31
C PRO A 79 6.73 6.48 26.32
N VAL A 80 7.75 6.62 25.47
CA VAL A 80 8.87 5.68 25.35
C VAL A 80 9.51 5.46 26.72
N ALA A 81 9.60 4.21 27.15
CA ALA A 81 10.27 3.83 28.39
C ALA A 81 11.69 4.40 28.42
N ARG A 82 12.07 5.05 29.53
CA ARG A 82 13.41 5.61 29.75
C ARG A 82 14.24 4.74 30.69
N TYR A 83 13.57 4.01 31.58
CA TYR A 83 14.20 3.15 32.56
C TYR A 83 13.64 1.73 32.48
N TYR A 84 14.47 0.73 32.75
CA TYR A 84 14.14 -0.69 32.76
C TYR A 84 14.73 -1.38 33.99
N ASP A 85 13.95 -2.27 34.61
CA ASP A 85 14.38 -3.10 35.73
C ASP A 85 14.76 -4.50 35.23
N PRO A 86 16.04 -4.91 35.28
CA PRO A 86 16.45 -6.25 34.85
C PRO A 86 15.92 -7.36 35.76
N ASP A 87 15.62 -7.06 37.03
CA ASP A 87 15.15 -8.05 37.99
C ASP A 87 13.67 -8.41 37.77
N THR A 88 12.84 -7.41 37.43
CA THR A 88 11.39 -7.58 37.31
C THR A 88 10.85 -7.46 35.89
N GLY A 89 11.66 -7.01 34.93
CA GLY A 89 11.26 -6.77 33.55
C GLY A 89 10.33 -5.56 33.36
N GLN A 90 10.12 -4.76 34.40
CA GLN A 90 9.27 -3.57 34.33
C GLN A 90 9.99 -2.40 33.68
N SER A 91 9.24 -1.55 32.98
CA SER A 91 9.78 -0.34 32.34
C SER A 91 9.03 0.90 32.79
N TRP A 92 9.72 2.04 32.82
CA TRP A 92 9.17 3.31 33.25
C TRP A 92 9.62 4.45 32.34
N SER A 93 8.67 5.28 31.89
CA SER A 93 8.96 6.41 30.99
C SER A 93 9.69 7.58 31.66
N GLY A 94 9.87 7.55 32.99
CA GLY A 94 10.40 8.67 33.75
C GLY A 94 9.37 9.77 34.03
N ARG A 95 8.12 9.60 33.57
CA ARG A 95 7.00 10.49 33.87
C ARG A 95 6.14 9.92 35.00
N GLY A 96 5.73 10.77 35.93
CA GLY A 96 4.86 10.40 37.06
C GLY A 96 5.63 9.90 38.28
N LYS A 97 4.95 9.18 39.18
CA LYS A 97 5.55 8.62 40.39
C LYS A 97 6.52 7.48 40.02
N PRO A 98 7.77 7.48 40.52
CA PRO A 98 8.70 6.39 40.25
C PRO A 98 8.18 5.06 40.83
N PRO A 99 8.36 3.94 40.11
CA PRO A 99 8.14 2.60 40.66
C PRO A 99 9.08 2.30 41.83
N ARG A 100 8.67 1.37 42.70
CA ARG A 100 9.44 0.98 43.90
C ARG A 100 10.87 0.48 43.59
N TRP A 101 11.09 -0.08 42.40
CA TRP A 101 12.39 -0.65 42.02
C TRP A 101 13.45 0.41 41.72
N ILE A 102 13.07 1.61 41.29
CA ILE A 102 13.97 2.75 41.01
C ILE A 102 13.88 3.87 42.05
N ASP A 103 12.82 3.89 42.87
CA ASP A 103 12.61 4.91 43.90
C ASP A 103 13.75 4.88 44.95
N GLY A 104 14.41 6.02 45.15
CA GLY A 104 15.55 6.15 46.07
C GLY A 104 16.88 5.52 45.61
N LYS A 105 16.95 4.92 44.42
CA LYS A 105 18.19 4.37 43.83
C LYS A 105 18.79 5.31 42.79
N ASP A 106 20.06 5.07 42.45
CA ASP A 106 20.67 5.74 41.29
C ASP A 106 19.96 5.30 40.01
N ARG A 107 19.37 6.27 39.31
CA ARG A 107 18.51 6.05 38.15
C ARG A 107 19.31 5.74 36.89
N SER A 108 20.57 6.16 36.85
CA SER A 108 21.46 5.90 35.72
C SER A 108 21.76 4.41 35.55
N LEU A 109 21.67 3.62 36.62
CA LEU A 109 21.83 2.16 36.59
C LEU A 109 20.69 1.45 35.85
N PHE A 110 19.54 2.10 35.69
CA PHE A 110 18.35 1.54 35.06
C PHE A 110 18.02 2.26 33.74
N GLU A 111 18.82 3.23 33.31
CA GLU A 111 18.55 4.02 32.12
C GLU A 111 18.76 3.16 30.86
N ILE A 112 17.74 3.09 30.03
CA ILE A 112 17.82 2.40 28.73
C ILE A 112 18.70 3.26 27.84
N ASP A 113 19.92 2.81 27.53
CA ASP A 113 20.76 3.49 26.54
C ASP A 113 20.05 3.45 25.18
N ARG A 114 19.78 4.62 24.61
CA ARG A 114 19.12 4.74 23.30
C ARG A 114 20.12 4.97 22.18
N ARG A 115 21.42 4.97 22.48
CA ARG A 115 22.49 4.95 21.50
C ARG A 115 22.92 3.49 21.33
N PRO A 116 22.93 2.93 20.10
CA PRO A 116 23.53 1.63 19.88
C PRO A 116 25.03 1.75 20.14
N THR A 117 25.50 1.28 21.30
CA THR A 117 26.91 1.22 21.66
C THR A 117 27.33 -0.25 21.65
N TYR A 118 27.60 -0.76 20.45
CA TYR A 118 27.83 -2.19 20.23
C TYR A 118 29.07 -2.71 20.98
N ASP A 119 28.86 -3.24 22.19
CA ASP A 119 29.85 -4.02 22.93
C ASP A 119 29.63 -5.51 22.65
N PHE A 120 30.46 -6.07 21.77
CA PHE A 120 30.44 -7.47 21.37
C PHE A 120 30.86 -8.43 22.51
N ASN A 121 31.44 -7.92 23.61
CA ASN A 121 31.94 -8.72 24.73
C ASN A 121 31.05 -8.67 25.98
N ALA A 122 30.00 -7.83 25.99
CA ALA A 122 29.08 -7.74 27.11
C ALA A 122 28.21 -9.02 27.23
N PRO A 123 27.95 -9.52 28.47
CA PRO A 123 26.98 -10.58 28.69
C PRO A 123 25.61 -10.19 28.13
N ARG A 124 25.05 -11.03 27.26
CA ARG A 124 23.70 -10.81 26.70
C ARG A 124 22.65 -11.03 27.78
N ASP A 125 21.96 -9.96 28.20
CA ASP A 125 20.75 -10.09 29.01
C ASP A 125 19.55 -10.43 28.10
N GLU A 126 19.21 -11.72 28.04
CA GLU A 126 18.15 -12.26 27.18
C GLU A 126 16.74 -11.78 27.56
N ARG A 127 16.58 -11.11 28.71
CA ARG A 127 15.28 -10.63 29.21
C ARG A 127 15.01 -9.16 28.85
N ASN A 128 16.01 -8.44 28.35
CA ASN A 128 15.84 -7.07 27.89
C ASN A 128 15.19 -7.02 26.49
N PRO A 129 13.96 -6.49 26.34
CA PRO A 129 13.25 -6.41 25.06
C PRO A 129 13.83 -5.35 24.10
N PHE A 130 14.78 -4.54 24.57
CA PHE A 130 15.51 -3.57 23.76
C PHE A 130 17.00 -3.94 23.72
N PRO A 131 17.38 -4.94 22.91
CA PRO A 131 18.78 -5.28 22.67
C PRO A 131 19.41 -4.19 21.81
N VAL A 132 19.72 -3.07 22.44
CA VAL A 132 20.79 -2.18 21.98
C VAL A 132 22.04 -2.67 22.70
N GLN A 133 22.75 -3.57 22.01
CA GLN A 133 24.22 -3.57 22.08
C GLN A 133 24.61 -2.36 21.24
#